data_AF-A0A809RB87-F1
#
_entry.id   AF-A0A809RB87-F1
#
_cell.length_a   1.000
_cell.length_b   1.000
_cell.length_c   1.000
_cell.angle_alpha   90.00
_cell.angle_beta   90.00
_cell.angle_gamma   90.00
#
_symmetry.space_group_name_H-M   'P 1'
#
loop_
_entity.id
_entity.type
_entity.pdbx_description
1 polymer ?
#
loop_
_entity_poly.entity_id
_entity_poly.type
_entity_poly.pdbx_seq_one_letter_code
_entity_poly.pdbx_strand_id
1 'polypeptide(L)'
;MRPRIVMVNDRMQQGYCYELSEPVGKNFDPEFRPELTPQQMLELGVFGGKYMTDCLDEFPEEWFLGAKLCSRRHDPTLNFFGVNASKSLSYWRAKGWIYPEDPRGWFQWYCRYYLGRRCPDDDRQIRRWKAMRRHLVQIQKNCPQGDLNCRKRQRQALLHWAYDTRRI
;
A
#
# COMPACT_ATOMS: atom_id res chain seq x y z
N MET A 1 -8.54 -5.57 24.52
CA MET A 1 -9.51 -6.07 23.51
C MET A 1 -9.34 -7.58 23.41
N ARG A 2 -10.41 -8.34 23.17
CA ARG A 2 -10.25 -9.77 22.85
C ARG A 2 -9.60 -9.86 21.47
N PRO A 3 -8.62 -10.76 21.27
CA PRO A 3 -7.99 -10.94 19.97
C PRO A 3 -9.03 -11.35 18.94
N ARG A 4 -9.05 -10.65 17.80
CA ARG A 4 -9.93 -10.96 16.66
C ARG A 4 -9.11 -11.71 15.63
N ILE A 5 -9.56 -12.92 15.29
CA ILE A 5 -8.95 -13.72 14.22
C ILE A 5 -9.62 -13.34 12.89
N VAL A 6 -8.80 -13.08 11.88
CA VAL A 6 -9.22 -12.91 10.49
C VAL A 6 -8.84 -14.16 9.74
N MET A 7 -9.77 -14.68 8.92
CA MET A 7 -9.54 -15.80 8.01
C MET A 7 -9.66 -15.30 6.57
N VAL A 8 -8.65 -15.60 5.76
CA VAL A 8 -8.50 -15.09 4.39
C VAL A 8 -8.72 -16.23 3.39
N ASN A 9 -9.65 -16.00 2.47
CA ASN A 9 -9.95 -16.87 1.34
C ASN A 9 -10.10 -16.02 0.07
N ASP A 10 -8.98 -15.68 -0.56
CA ASP A 10 -8.91 -14.88 -1.79
C ASP A 10 -8.15 -15.64 -2.90
N ARG A 11 -7.95 -15.05 -4.08
CA ARG A 11 -7.26 -15.75 -5.18
C ARG A 11 -5.79 -16.09 -4.91
N MET A 12 -5.19 -15.52 -3.87
CA MET A 12 -3.76 -15.68 -3.55
C MET A 12 -3.51 -16.47 -2.27
N GLN A 13 -4.49 -16.56 -1.36
CA GLN A 13 -4.41 -17.29 -0.09
C GLN A 13 -5.74 -17.97 0.21
N GLN A 14 -5.68 -19.20 0.71
CA GLN A 14 -6.84 -19.99 1.12
C GLN A 14 -6.59 -20.53 2.53
N GLY A 15 -7.52 -20.30 3.45
CA GLY A 15 -7.42 -20.73 4.85
C GLY A 15 -6.30 -20.06 5.66
N TYR A 16 -5.72 -18.95 5.17
CA TYR A 16 -4.72 -18.22 5.95
C TYR A 16 -5.41 -17.45 7.08
N CYS A 17 -4.93 -17.62 8.31
CA CYS A 17 -5.48 -16.94 9.48
C CYS A 17 -4.41 -16.07 10.13
N TYR A 18 -4.83 -14.91 10.65
CA TYR A 18 -3.97 -14.07 11.47
C TYR A 18 -4.77 -13.36 12.56
N GLU A 19 -4.06 -12.98 13.62
CA GLU A 19 -4.62 -12.28 14.77
C GLU A 19 -4.46 -10.76 14.61
N LEU A 20 -5.50 -10.02 15.00
CA LEU A 20 -5.44 -8.58 15.24
C LEU A 20 -5.18 -8.35 16.72
N SER A 21 -3.94 -7.94 17.03
CA SER A 21 -3.49 -7.69 18.41
C SER A 21 -3.64 -6.22 18.81
N GLU A 22 -3.70 -5.31 17.84
CA GLU A 22 -3.78 -3.86 18.07
C GLU A 22 -5.10 -3.25 17.56
N PRO A 23 -5.54 -2.10 18.10
CA PRO A 23 -6.70 -1.39 17.57
C PRO A 23 -6.42 -0.83 16.17
N VAL A 24 -7.47 -0.78 15.34
CA VAL A 24 -7.39 -0.25 13.96
C VAL A 24 -6.82 1.17 13.94
N GLY A 25 -5.78 1.39 13.15
CA GLY A 25 -5.14 2.69 12.97
C GLY A 25 -4.41 3.21 14.22
N LYS A 26 -4.12 2.35 15.20
CA LYS A 26 -3.45 2.72 16.46
C LYS A 26 -2.19 1.89 16.68
N ASN A 27 -1.37 2.35 17.61
CA ASN A 27 -0.17 1.66 18.11
C ASN A 27 0.78 1.23 16.98
N PHE A 28 0.98 2.11 16.00
CA PHE A 28 1.99 1.90 14.98
C PHE A 28 3.37 2.09 15.61
N ASP A 29 4.36 1.46 15.00
CA ASP A 29 5.75 1.75 15.28
C ASP A 29 5.97 3.28 15.24
N PRO A 30 6.63 3.88 16.24
CA PRO A 30 6.79 5.33 16.33
C PRO A 30 7.46 5.98 15.12
N GLU A 31 8.28 5.21 14.39
CA GLU A 31 8.94 5.66 13.16
C GLU A 31 8.05 5.51 11.92
N PHE A 32 7.07 4.61 11.92
CA PHE A 32 6.16 4.38 10.80
C PHE A 32 4.99 5.36 10.80
N ARG A 33 5.16 6.43 10.01
CA ARG A 33 4.20 7.54 9.91
C ARG A 33 3.73 7.76 8.47
N PRO A 34 2.97 6.83 7.90
CA PRO A 34 2.40 6.99 6.54
C PRO A 34 1.49 8.22 6.49
N GLU A 35 1.50 8.93 5.37
CA GLU A 35 0.73 10.16 5.15
C GLU A 35 -0.65 9.87 4.52
N LEU A 36 -0.87 8.65 4.03
CA LEU A 36 -2.10 8.18 3.42
C LEU A 36 -2.55 6.88 4.09
N THR A 37 -3.85 6.79 4.41
CA THR A 37 -4.46 5.53 4.88
C THR A 37 -4.66 4.54 3.72
N PRO A 38 -4.86 3.24 3.99
CA PRO A 38 -5.17 2.27 2.94
C PRO A 38 -6.38 2.66 2.09
N GLN A 39 -7.45 3.16 2.72
CA GLN A 39 -8.63 3.70 2.04
C GLN A 39 -8.25 4.83 1.07
N GLN A 40 -7.53 5.84 1.55
CA GLN A 40 -7.11 6.97 0.70
C GLN A 40 -6.24 6.52 -0.48
N MET A 41 -5.37 5.52 -0.29
CA MET A 41 -4.57 4.96 -1.37
C MET A 41 -5.43 4.26 -2.44
N LEU A 42 -6.49 3.56 -2.04
CA LEU A 42 -7.45 2.93 -2.95
C LEU A 42 -8.30 3.97 -3.70
N GLU A 43 -8.80 5.00 -3.02
CA GLU A 43 -9.53 6.13 -3.61
C GLU A 43 -8.69 6.90 -4.64
N LEU A 44 -7.40 7.08 -4.34
CA LEU A 44 -6.45 7.70 -5.28
C LEU A 44 -6.09 6.79 -6.46
N GLY A 45 -6.45 5.52 -6.41
CA GLY A 45 -6.21 4.53 -7.46
C GLY A 45 -4.74 4.24 -7.65
N VAL A 46 -3.91 4.33 -6.60
CA VAL A 46 -2.45 4.39 -6.75
C VAL A 46 -1.83 3.13 -7.38
N PHE A 47 -2.57 2.03 -7.50
CA PHE A 47 -2.12 0.75 -8.07
C PHE A 47 -2.80 0.36 -9.40
N GLY A 48 -3.26 1.34 -10.18
CA GLY A 48 -3.89 1.13 -11.49
C GLY A 48 -5.13 0.26 -11.40
N GLY A 49 -5.83 0.31 -10.26
CA GLY A 49 -7.03 -0.44 -9.92
C GLY A 49 -6.91 -1.95 -9.78
N LYS A 50 -5.74 -2.56 -9.98
CA LYS A 50 -5.64 -4.03 -9.97
C LYS A 50 -5.51 -4.64 -8.56
N TYR A 51 -5.15 -3.85 -7.55
CA TYR A 51 -4.93 -4.32 -6.19
C TYR A 51 -6.26 -4.49 -5.43
N MET A 52 -6.31 -5.48 -4.54
CA MET A 52 -7.42 -5.76 -3.61
C MET A 52 -8.81 -6.03 -4.22
N THR A 53 -8.89 -6.34 -5.51
CA THR A 53 -10.17 -6.53 -6.23
C THR A 53 -10.98 -7.76 -5.80
N ASP A 54 -10.41 -8.61 -4.95
CA ASP A 54 -10.95 -9.88 -4.47
C ASP A 54 -10.75 -10.06 -2.96
N CYS A 55 -10.58 -8.96 -2.23
CA CYS A 55 -10.29 -8.95 -0.79
C CYS A 55 -11.40 -8.26 0.04
N LEU A 56 -12.63 -8.20 -0.49
CA LEU A 56 -13.77 -7.55 0.18
C LEU A 56 -14.09 -8.18 1.54
N ASP A 57 -13.97 -9.50 1.65
CA ASP A 57 -14.23 -10.22 2.90
C ASP A 57 -13.12 -10.05 3.95
N GLU A 58 -11.93 -9.60 3.53
CA GLU A 58 -10.76 -9.43 4.40
C GLU A 58 -10.67 -8.01 4.99
N PHE A 59 -11.02 -6.99 4.19
CA PHE A 59 -10.85 -5.57 4.56
C PHE A 59 -12.21 -4.86 4.72
N PRO A 60 -12.28 -3.77 5.50
CA PRO A 60 -13.54 -3.05 5.73
C PRO A 60 -14.17 -2.58 4.41
N GLU A 61 -15.49 -2.78 4.25
CA GLU A 61 -16.23 -2.42 3.04
C GLU A 61 -16.08 -0.94 2.67
N GLU A 62 -15.98 -0.08 3.68
CA GLU A 62 -15.82 1.36 3.52
C GLU A 62 -14.53 1.74 2.77
N TRP A 63 -13.48 0.89 2.80
CA TRP A 63 -12.25 1.15 2.04
C TRP A 63 -12.45 1.02 0.54
N PHE A 64 -13.51 0.32 0.13
CA PHE A 64 -13.84 0.09 -1.26
C PHE A 64 -14.87 1.09 -1.80
N LEU A 65 -15.50 1.87 -0.92
CA LEU A 65 -16.34 3.00 -1.31
C LEU A 65 -15.47 4.09 -1.95
N GLY A 66 -15.72 4.38 -3.23
CA GLY A 66 -14.91 5.36 -3.98
C GLY A 66 -13.52 4.86 -4.41
N ALA A 67 -13.18 3.60 -4.12
CA ALA A 67 -11.94 2.99 -4.59
C ALA A 67 -11.92 2.88 -6.12
N LYS A 68 -10.80 3.28 -6.74
CA LYS A 68 -10.61 3.13 -8.19
C LYS A 68 -10.10 1.72 -8.49
N LEU A 69 -11.01 0.81 -8.79
CA LEU A 69 -10.70 -0.61 -9.04
C LEU A 69 -10.93 -1.02 -10.51
N CYS A 70 -10.09 -1.94 -10.99
CA CYS A 70 -10.15 -2.59 -12.28
C CYS A 70 -9.79 -4.07 -12.13
N SER A 71 -10.81 -4.92 -11.95
CA SER A 71 -10.63 -6.36 -11.71
C SER A 71 -9.99 -7.10 -12.89
N ARG A 72 -10.19 -6.63 -14.12
CA ARG A 72 -9.69 -7.29 -15.33
C ARG A 72 -8.19 -7.06 -15.57
N ARG A 73 -7.73 -5.81 -15.50
CA ARG A 73 -6.35 -5.44 -15.87
C ARG A 73 -5.81 -4.32 -14.98
N HIS A 74 -4.49 -4.11 -15.07
CA HIS A 74 -3.88 -2.90 -14.54
C HIS A 74 -4.10 -1.75 -15.53
N ASP A 75 -4.70 -0.66 -15.07
CA ASP A 75 -4.99 0.53 -15.86
C ASP A 75 -4.31 1.77 -15.25
N PRO A 76 -3.18 2.25 -15.83
CA PRO A 76 -2.47 3.43 -15.32
C PRO A 76 -3.30 4.71 -15.32
N THR A 77 -4.38 4.80 -16.10
CA THR A 77 -5.24 6.00 -16.15
C THR A 77 -6.03 6.21 -14.86
N LEU A 78 -6.19 5.15 -14.05
CA LEU A 78 -6.82 5.22 -12.74
C LEU A 78 -5.90 5.84 -11.67
N ASN A 79 -4.58 5.79 -11.88
CA ASN A 79 -3.61 6.40 -10.98
C ASN A 79 -3.80 7.91 -10.91
N PHE A 80 -3.58 8.51 -9.73
CA PHE A 80 -3.63 9.96 -9.56
C PHE A 80 -2.79 10.73 -10.60
N PHE A 81 -1.56 10.29 -10.89
CA PHE A 81 -0.71 10.94 -11.90
C PHE A 81 -0.87 10.37 -13.32
N GLY A 82 -1.75 9.39 -13.53
CA GLY A 82 -2.02 8.79 -14.85
C GLY A 82 -0.86 7.99 -15.45
N VAL A 83 0.16 7.65 -14.67
CA VAL A 83 1.40 6.98 -15.15
C VAL A 83 1.66 5.67 -14.44
N ASN A 84 2.27 4.69 -15.13
CA ASN A 84 2.70 3.45 -14.48
C ASN A 84 4.04 3.63 -13.76
N ALA A 85 4.06 3.37 -12.46
CA ALA A 85 5.26 3.42 -11.63
C ALA A 85 5.61 2.10 -10.93
N SER A 86 4.87 1.01 -11.22
CA SER A 86 5.06 -0.29 -10.57
C SER A 86 5.95 -1.23 -11.40
N LYS A 87 6.52 -2.23 -10.74
CA LYS A 87 7.09 -3.44 -11.35
C LYS A 87 6.07 -4.58 -11.18
N SER A 88 6.10 -5.56 -12.09
CA SER A 88 5.19 -6.72 -12.02
C SER A 88 5.41 -7.55 -10.76
N LEU A 89 4.36 -8.20 -10.25
CA LEU A 89 4.48 -9.10 -9.09
C LEU A 89 5.52 -10.22 -9.32
N SER A 90 5.63 -10.75 -10.54
CA SER A 90 6.64 -11.74 -10.90
C SER A 90 8.07 -11.23 -10.67
N TYR A 91 8.34 -9.96 -10.99
CA TYR A 91 9.62 -9.33 -10.72
C TYR A 91 9.89 -9.23 -9.21
N TRP A 92 8.89 -8.83 -8.41
CA TRP A 92 9.02 -8.77 -6.95
C TRP A 92 9.29 -10.15 -6.33
N ARG A 93 8.62 -11.20 -6.82
CA ARG A 93 8.86 -12.59 -6.41
C ARG A 93 10.27 -13.05 -6.75
N ALA A 94 10.73 -12.81 -7.97
CA ALA A 94 12.08 -13.16 -8.41
C ALA A 94 13.19 -12.45 -7.59
N LYS A 95 12.90 -11.28 -7.02
CA LYS A 95 13.83 -10.55 -6.13
C LYS A 95 13.71 -10.95 -4.65
N GLY A 96 12.82 -11.88 -4.29
CA GLY A 96 12.60 -12.28 -2.89
C GLY A 96 12.01 -11.18 -2.01
N TRP A 97 11.31 -10.21 -2.62
CA TRP A 97 10.79 -9.02 -1.92
C TRP A 97 9.35 -9.15 -1.44
N ILE A 98 8.73 -10.31 -1.67
CA ILE A 98 7.38 -10.66 -1.21
C ILE A 98 7.52 -11.50 0.06
N TYR A 99 6.81 -11.10 1.11
CA TYR A 99 6.67 -11.92 2.31
C TYR A 99 5.61 -12.99 2.06
N PRO A 100 5.82 -14.27 2.42
CA PRO A 100 4.87 -15.34 2.12
C PRO A 100 3.46 -15.08 2.64
N GLU A 101 3.35 -14.46 3.82
CA GLU A 101 2.04 -14.14 4.40
C GLU A 101 1.36 -12.97 3.69
N ASP A 102 2.10 -12.08 3.01
CA ASP A 102 1.57 -10.93 2.28
C ASP A 102 1.90 -11.04 0.78
N PRO A 103 1.26 -11.95 0.04
CA PRO A 103 1.61 -12.26 -1.33
C PRO A 103 1.37 -11.11 -2.32
N ARG A 104 0.53 -10.11 -1.97
CA ARG A 104 0.35 -8.87 -2.73
C ARG A 104 1.39 -7.79 -2.38
N GLY A 105 2.30 -8.08 -1.45
CA GLY A 105 3.44 -7.25 -1.09
C GLY A 105 3.11 -6.15 -0.08
N TRP A 106 3.93 -5.09 -0.10
CA TRP A 106 3.94 -4.02 0.92
C TRP A 106 2.54 -3.43 1.20
N PHE A 107 1.70 -3.22 0.19
CA PHE A 107 0.39 -2.62 0.41
C PHE A 107 -0.54 -3.55 1.22
N GLN A 108 -0.51 -4.86 0.97
CA GLN A 108 -1.28 -5.82 1.79
C GLN A 108 -0.76 -5.89 3.21
N TRP A 109 0.57 -5.90 3.37
CA TRP A 109 1.18 -5.75 4.68
C TRP A 109 0.66 -4.49 5.38
N TYR A 110 0.65 -3.34 4.70
CA TYR A 110 0.18 -2.09 5.28
C TYR A 110 -1.31 -2.14 5.66
N CYS A 111 -2.17 -2.69 4.80
CA CYS A 111 -3.59 -2.89 5.10
C CYS A 111 -3.77 -3.70 6.41
N ARG A 112 -3.08 -4.83 6.54
CA ARG A 112 -3.21 -5.70 7.71
C ARG A 112 -2.58 -5.09 8.96
N TYR A 113 -1.43 -4.42 8.80
CA TYR A 113 -0.78 -3.68 9.88
C TYR A 113 -1.68 -2.55 10.41
N TYR A 114 -2.35 -1.83 9.50
CA TYR A 114 -3.33 -0.81 9.82
C TYR A 114 -4.52 -1.39 10.59
N LEU A 115 -5.02 -2.58 10.22
CA LEU A 115 -6.07 -3.26 10.96
C LEU A 115 -5.64 -3.80 12.33
N GLY A 116 -4.34 -3.81 12.61
CA GLY A 116 -3.80 -4.22 13.92
C GLY A 116 -3.07 -5.55 13.94
N ARG A 117 -2.78 -6.16 12.77
CA ARG A 117 -1.88 -7.33 12.71
C ARG A 117 -0.44 -6.89 13.01
N ARG A 118 0.29 -7.68 13.79
CA ARG A 118 1.73 -7.57 13.95
C ARG A 118 2.38 -8.88 13.51
N CYS A 119 3.49 -8.81 12.79
CA CYS A 119 4.17 -10.00 12.28
C CYS A 119 5.69 -9.81 12.18
N PRO A 120 6.47 -10.91 12.01
CA PRO A 120 7.93 -10.82 11.92
C PRO A 120 8.47 -9.96 10.76
N ASP A 121 7.63 -9.60 9.78
CA ASP A 121 8.04 -8.77 8.64
C ASP A 121 7.95 -7.26 8.88
N ASP A 122 7.38 -6.83 10.01
CA ASP A 122 7.09 -5.42 10.30
C ASP A 122 8.35 -4.55 10.20
N ASP A 123 9.43 -4.93 10.89
CA ASP A 123 10.71 -4.19 10.88
C ASP A 123 11.30 -4.06 9.47
N ARG A 124 11.14 -5.09 8.62
CA ARG A 124 11.64 -5.05 7.25
C ARG A 124 10.82 -4.07 6.42
N GLN A 125 9.50 -4.09 6.54
CA GLN A 125 8.62 -3.23 5.76
C GLN A 125 8.72 -1.77 6.18
N ILE A 126 8.84 -1.49 7.49
CA ILE A 126 9.07 -0.14 8.02
C ILE A 126 10.42 0.40 7.52
N ARG A 127 11.50 -0.39 7.57
CA ARG A 127 12.80 0.02 7.01
C ARG A 127 12.73 0.33 5.51
N ARG A 128 12.00 -0.48 4.72
CA ARG A 128 11.80 -0.23 3.28
C ARG A 128 11.02 1.06 3.04
N TRP A 129 9.96 1.30 3.81
CA TRP A 129 9.20 2.54 3.76
C TRP A 129 10.08 3.76 4.08
N LYS A 130 10.83 3.74 5.21
CA LYS A 130 11.77 4.81 5.58
C LYS A 130 12.78 5.11 4.47
N ALA A 131 13.29 4.07 3.81
CA ALA A 131 14.25 4.24 2.72
C ALA A 131 13.67 5.06 1.56
N MET A 132 12.36 5.02 1.32
CA MET A 132 11.71 5.79 0.25
C MET A 132 11.78 7.31 0.48
N ARG A 133 12.02 7.78 1.71
CA ARG A 133 12.23 9.21 2.03
C ARG A 133 13.29 9.88 1.16
N ARG A 134 14.31 9.14 0.71
CA ARG A 134 15.32 9.67 -0.24
C ARG A 134 14.71 10.18 -1.54
N HIS A 135 13.65 9.51 -2.03
CA HIS A 135 12.95 9.91 -3.25
C HIS A 135 12.05 11.12 -3.03
N LEU A 136 11.50 11.28 -1.82
CA LEU A 136 10.75 12.47 -1.43
C LEU A 136 11.65 13.71 -1.46
N VAL A 137 12.82 13.62 -0.83
CA VAL A 137 13.83 14.70 -0.82
C VAL A 137 14.30 15.06 -2.23
N GLN A 138 14.45 14.08 -3.12
CA GLN A 138 14.79 14.33 -4.52
C GLN A 138 13.73 15.16 -5.24
N ILE A 139 12.45 14.98 -4.96
CA ILE A 139 11.39 15.82 -5.54
C ILE A 139 11.50 17.24 -4.98
N GLN A 140 11.55 17.39 -3.66
CA GLN A 140 11.62 18.69 -2.99
C GLN A 140 12.81 19.55 -3.46
N LYS A 141 13.96 18.93 -3.76
CA LYS A 141 15.15 19.65 -4.22
C LYS A 141 15.14 19.99 -5.71
N ASN A 142 14.45 19.20 -6.54
CA ASN A 142 14.58 19.27 -8.00
C ASN A 142 13.29 19.68 -8.71
N CYS A 143 12.20 19.92 -7.97
CA CYS A 143 10.93 20.36 -8.51
C CYS A 143 10.51 21.67 -7.87
N PRO A 144 9.94 22.62 -8.63
CA PRO A 144 9.25 23.77 -8.06
C PRO A 144 8.14 23.32 -7.11
N GLN A 145 7.97 24.04 -6.00
CA GLN A 145 6.94 23.75 -5.00
C GLN A 145 5.56 23.75 -5.66
N GLY A 146 4.78 22.69 -5.42
CA GLY A 146 3.43 22.55 -5.99
C GLY A 146 3.37 22.18 -7.48
N ASP A 147 4.50 22.08 -8.19
CA ASP A 147 4.49 21.59 -9.58
C ASP A 147 4.31 20.07 -9.62
N LEU A 148 3.06 19.66 -9.76
CA LEU A 148 2.65 18.25 -9.90
C LEU A 148 3.07 17.63 -11.24
N ASN A 149 3.49 18.42 -12.22
CA ASN A 149 3.99 17.91 -13.49
C ASN A 149 5.46 17.49 -13.43
N CYS A 150 6.23 18.07 -12.51
CA CYS A 150 7.61 17.65 -12.28
C CYS A 150 7.67 16.23 -11.70
N ARG A 151 8.42 15.34 -12.37
CA ARG A 151 8.73 13.96 -11.93
C ARG A 151 7.51 13.11 -11.58
N LYS A 152 6.41 13.20 -12.36
CA LYS A 152 5.16 12.44 -12.15
C LYS A 152 5.34 10.96 -11.80
N ARG A 153 6.22 10.24 -12.51
CA ARG A 153 6.47 8.81 -12.24
C ARG A 153 7.07 8.55 -10.86
N GLN A 154 7.96 9.43 -10.39
CA GLN A 154 8.55 9.34 -9.05
C GLN A 154 7.54 9.71 -7.96
N ARG A 155 6.71 10.74 -8.21
CA ARG A 155 5.57 11.11 -7.35
C ARG A 155 4.57 9.94 -7.21
N GLN A 156 4.18 9.34 -8.33
CA GLN A 156 3.33 8.15 -8.35
C GLN A 156 3.94 6.97 -7.60
N ALA A 157 5.24 6.70 -7.79
CA ALA A 157 5.93 5.64 -7.06
C ALA A 157 5.88 5.86 -5.54
N LEU A 158 5.99 7.10 -5.07
CA LEU A 158 5.91 7.43 -3.65
C LEU A 158 4.49 7.30 -3.09
N LEU A 159 3.45 7.55 -3.88
CA LEU A 159 2.06 7.25 -3.49
C LEU A 159 1.86 5.77 -3.20
N HIS A 160 2.57 4.86 -3.90
CA HIS A 160 2.53 3.41 -3.59
C HIS A 160 3.06 3.08 -2.19
N TRP A 161 3.84 3.98 -1.58
CA TRP A 161 4.45 3.84 -0.26
C TRP A 161 3.83 4.81 0.76
N ALA A 162 2.60 5.28 0.51
CA ALA A 162 1.86 6.18 1.41
C ALA A 162 2.58 7.52 1.73
N TYR A 163 3.43 8.02 0.83
CA TYR A 163 3.92 9.41 0.88
C TYR A 163 3.05 10.29 -0.02
N ASP A 164 2.37 11.29 0.53
CA ASP A 164 1.45 12.16 -0.16
C ASP A 164 2.17 13.26 -0.95
N THR A 165 2.70 12.86 -2.09
CA THR A 165 3.39 13.75 -3.03
C THR A 165 2.49 14.75 -3.77
N ARG A 166 1.18 14.81 -3.45
CA ARG A 166 0.28 15.84 -3.99
C ARG A 166 0.44 17.17 -3.27
N ARG A 167 1.06 17.14 -2.08
CA ARG A 167 1.17 18.29 -1.16
C ARG A 167 2.57 18.91 -1.12
N ILE A 168 3.47 18.47 -1.98
CA ILE A 168 4.88 18.90 -2.04
C ILE A 168 5.24 19.55 -3.38
#